data_AF-A0A7K5JNB7-F1
#
_entry.id   AF-A0A7K5JNB7-F1
#
_cell.length_a   1.000
_cell.length_b   1.000
_cell.length_c   1.000
_cell.angle_alpha   90.00
_cell.angle_beta   90.00
_cell.angle_gamma   90.00
#
_symmetry.space_group_name_H-M   'P 1'
#
loop_
_entity.id
_entity.type
_entity.pdbx_description
1 polymer ?
#
loop_
_entity_poly.entity_id
_entity_poly.type
_entity_poly.pdbx_seq_one_letter_code
_entity_poly.pdbx_strand_id
1 'polypeptide(L)'
;RENSSENILSSANRLLLHEGRLTLAESTRLLDVYLFLFDDFLLITKIKRNKKKYGGSDTSLIPMCPSLTPELQSFIREGGFCTVLDQPIPLDRMTLKSIEPV
;
A
#
# COMPACT_ATOMS: atom_id res chain seq x y z
N ARG A 1 18.49 9.96 22.06
CA ARG A 1 17.15 9.34 21.96
C ARG A 1 16.98 9.00 20.50
N GLU A 2 17.38 7.78 20.15
CA GLU A 2 17.50 7.30 18.78
C GLU A 2 16.10 6.93 18.30
N ASN A 3 15.54 7.74 17.40
CA ASN A 3 14.32 7.38 16.70
C ASN A 3 14.71 6.33 15.65
N SER A 4 14.79 5.06 16.06
CA SER A 4 14.80 3.96 15.11
C SER A 4 13.48 4.04 14.36
N SER A 5 13.55 4.46 13.11
CA SER A 5 12.46 4.35 12.14
C SER A 5 12.28 2.87 11.83
N GLU A 6 11.80 2.11 12.81
CA GLU A 6 11.25 0.78 12.61
C GLU A 6 10.09 0.99 11.63
N ASN A 7 10.35 0.67 10.36
CA ASN A 7 9.34 0.74 9.32
C ASN A 7 8.18 -0.14 9.82
N ILE A 8 6.93 0.30 9.77
CA ILE A 8 5.79 -0.50 10.27
C ILE A 8 5.77 -1.89 9.57
N LEU A 9 6.37 -1.97 8.38
CA LEU A 9 6.57 -3.15 7.55
C LEU A 9 7.75 -4.05 7.97
N SER A 10 8.64 -3.61 8.88
CA SER A 10 9.89 -4.31 9.25
C SER A 10 9.83 -5.07 10.56
N SER A 11 8.65 -5.20 11.19
CA SER A 11 8.52 -6.14 12.31
C SER A 11 8.75 -7.55 11.77
N ALA A 12 9.76 -8.25 12.30
CA ALA A 12 10.15 -9.59 11.86
C ALA A 12 9.01 -10.64 11.92
N ASN A 13 7.90 -10.31 12.57
CA ASN A 13 6.75 -11.18 12.78
C ASN A 13 5.52 -10.82 11.93
N ARG A 14 5.54 -9.73 11.15
CA ARG A 14 4.39 -9.33 10.33
C ARG A 14 4.40 -10.02 8.98
N LEU A 15 3.31 -10.70 8.66
CA LEU A 15 3.17 -11.42 7.39
C LEU A 15 2.23 -10.66 6.47
N LEU A 16 2.72 -10.25 5.30
CA LEU A 16 1.87 -9.76 4.22
C LEU A 16 1.12 -10.96 3.61
N LEU A 17 -0.17 -11.05 3.86
CA LEU A 17 -1.03 -12.14 3.38
C LEU A 17 -1.48 -11.87 1.95
N HIS A 18 -2.00 -10.67 1.70
CA HIS A 18 -2.53 -10.26 0.40
C HIS A 18 -2.22 -8.80 0.11
N GLU A 19 -2.13 -8.50 -1.18
CA GLU A 19 -2.05 -7.13 -1.64
C GLU A 19 -2.73 -6.97 -2.99
N GLY A 20 -3.13 -5.74 -3.32
CA GLY A 20 -3.74 -5.48 -4.62
C GLY A 20 -4.39 -4.11 -4.75
N ARG A 21 -4.65 -3.72 -6.00
CA ARG A 21 -5.33 -2.49 -6.34
C ARG A 21 -6.84 -2.66 -6.25
N LEU A 22 -7.51 -1.74 -5.56
CA LEU A 22 -8.96 -1.70 -5.42
C LEU A 22 -9.50 -0.27 -5.57
N THR A 23 -10.82 -0.16 -5.71
CA THR A 23 -11.55 1.11 -5.67
C THR A 23 -12.22 1.26 -4.31
N LEU A 24 -11.82 2.26 -3.53
CA LEU A 24 -12.47 2.61 -2.27
C LEU A 24 -13.63 3.58 -2.53
N ALA A 25 -14.82 3.22 -2.09
CA ALA A 25 -15.99 4.10 -2.13
C ALA A 25 -16.11 4.90 -0.82
N GLU A 26 -15.97 6.21 -0.92
CA GLU A 26 -16.30 7.17 0.13
C GLU A 26 -17.65 7.85 -0.15
N SER A 27 -18.16 8.64 0.79
CA SER A 27 -19.49 9.26 0.72
C SER A 27 -19.77 10.04 -0.57
N THR A 28 -18.76 10.65 -1.18
CA THR A 28 -18.91 11.49 -2.38
C THR A 28 -17.94 11.17 -3.52
N ARG A 29 -17.09 10.14 -3.37
CA ARG A 29 -16.04 9.85 -4.35
C ARG A 29 -15.57 8.42 -4.32
N LEU A 30 -15.02 8.00 -5.45
CA LEU A 30 -14.28 6.76 -5.60
C LEU A 30 -12.78 7.07 -5.65
N LEU A 31 -11.97 6.29 -4.93
CA LEU A 31 -10.52 6.45 -4.85
C LEU A 31 -9.82 5.17 -5.32
N ASP A 32 -8.86 5.32 -6.22
CA ASP A 32 -7.92 4.25 -6.54
C ASP A 32 -6.93 4.08 -5.38
N VAL A 33 -6.98 2.91 -4.76
CA VAL A 33 -6.14 2.55 -3.62
C VAL A 33 -5.36 1.27 -3.90
N TYR A 34 -4.24 1.11 -3.21
CA TYR A 34 -3.54 -0.16 -3.11
C TYR A 34 -3.60 -0.63 -1.65
N LEU A 35 -4.11 -1.83 -1.44
CA LEU A 35 -4.27 -2.43 -0.12
C LEU A 35 -3.12 -3.38 0.18
N PHE A 36 -2.71 -3.40 1.44
CA PHE A 36 -1.81 -4.41 2.01
C PHE A 36 -2.51 -5.02 3.21
N LEU A 37 -2.84 -6.31 3.12
CA LEU A 37 -3.41 -7.09 4.21
C LEU A 37 -2.30 -7.84 4.92
N PHE A 38 -2.00 -7.40 6.14
CA PHE A 38 -1.16 -8.15 7.07
C PHE A 38 -2.01 -9.11 7.90
N ASP A 39 -1.35 -9.96 8.67
CA ASP A 39 -1.97 -10.88 9.60
C ASP A 39 -2.59 -10.20 10.84
N ASP A 40 -2.23 -8.94 11.13
CA ASP A 40 -2.73 -8.16 12.28
C ASP A 40 -3.53 -6.89 11.89
N PHE A 41 -3.35 -6.33 10.69
CA PHE A 41 -4.10 -5.17 10.20
C PHE A 41 -4.22 -5.08 8.67
N LEU A 42 -5.15 -4.24 8.22
CA LEU A 42 -5.26 -3.77 6.84
C LEU A 42 -4.70 -2.35 6.69
N LEU A 43 -3.78 -2.16 5.74
CA LEU A 43 -3.23 -0.86 5.38
C LEU A 43 -3.81 -0.39 4.04
N ILE A 44 -4.41 0.80 4.05
CA ILE A 44 -4.95 1.45 2.86
C ILE A 44 -3.99 2.52 2.39
N THR A 45 -3.57 2.46 1.13
CA THR A 45 -2.68 3.46 0.53
C THR A 45 -3.29 4.09 -0.71
N LYS A 46 -3.04 5.38 -0.89
CA LYS A 46 -3.33 6.10 -2.11
C LYS A 46 -2.21 5.92 -3.12
N ILE A 47 -2.58 5.61 -4.35
CA ILE A 47 -1.67 5.47 -5.47
C ILE A 47 -1.41 6.87 -6.07
N LYS A 48 -0.13 7.27 -6.20
CA LYS A 48 0.27 8.54 -6.83
C LYS A 48 1.37 8.29 -7.86
N ARG A 49 1.33 9.03 -8.97
CA ARG A 49 2.42 9.06 -9.95
C ARG A 49 3.12 10.41 -9.87
N ASN A 50 4.45 10.41 -9.78
CA ASN A 50 5.19 11.63 -10.03
C ASN A 50 5.23 11.89 -11.55
N LYS A 51 5.04 13.15 -11.97
CA LYS A 51 5.25 13.55 -13.38
C LYS A 51 6.69 14.05 -13.58
N LYS A 52 7.67 13.52 -12.86
CA LYS A 52 9.06 13.96 -13.09
C LYS A 52 9.51 13.40 -14.43
N LYS A 53 9.79 14.31 -15.36
CA LYS A 53 10.32 14.00 -16.68
C LYS A 53 11.60 13.18 -16.52
N TYR A 54 11.75 12.16 -17.35
CA TYR A 54 13.00 11.44 -17.62
C TYR A 54 14.20 12.39 -17.52
N GLY A 55 15.01 12.26 -16.47
CA GLY A 55 16.19 13.11 -16.27
C GLY A 55 16.42 13.44 -14.81
N GLY A 56 17.12 12.55 -14.12
CA GLY A 56 17.58 12.79 -12.75
C GLY A 56 17.74 11.49 -11.99
N SER A 57 18.97 10.96 -12.05
CA SER A 57 19.62 10.14 -11.03
C SER A 57 18.88 10.14 -9.68
N ASP A 58 18.60 8.93 -9.15
CA ASP A 58 18.38 8.56 -7.73
C ASP A 58 17.13 7.71 -7.47
N THR A 59 16.20 7.56 -8.41
CA THR A 59 15.04 6.65 -8.25
C THR A 59 15.41 5.16 -8.37
N SER A 60 16.62 4.83 -8.85
CA SER A 60 17.07 3.45 -9.09
C SER A 60 17.40 2.66 -7.81
N LEU A 61 17.26 3.25 -6.63
CA LEU A 61 17.70 2.66 -5.36
C LEU A 61 16.59 2.60 -4.32
N ILE A 62 15.32 2.51 -4.70
CA ILE A 62 14.33 2.00 -3.73
C ILE A 62 14.58 0.50 -3.66
N PRO A 63 15.12 -0.05 -2.54
CA PRO A 63 15.22 -1.49 -2.37
C PRO A 63 13.81 -2.06 -2.47
N MET A 64 13.54 -2.71 -3.60
CA MET A 64 12.26 -3.36 -3.84
C MET A 64 12.20 -4.61 -2.98
N CYS A 65 11.18 -4.69 -2.13
CA CYS A 65 10.94 -5.90 -1.38
C CYS A 65 10.54 -7.00 -2.39
N PRO A 66 11.27 -8.12 -2.48
CA PRO A 66 10.97 -9.18 -3.46
C PRO A 66 9.61 -9.85 -3.22
N SER A 67 8.98 -9.60 -2.06
CA SER A 67 7.66 -10.13 -1.72
C SER A 67 6.49 -9.41 -2.38
N LEU A 68 6.71 -8.23 -3.00
CA LEU A 68 5.63 -7.49 -3.67
C LEU A 68 5.37 -8.05 -5.07
N THR A 69 4.11 -8.04 -5.47
CA THR A 69 3.57 -8.49 -6.75
C THR A 69 4.18 -7.75 -7.94
N PRO A 70 4.30 -8.40 -9.11
CA PRO A 70 4.84 -7.77 -10.32
C PRO A 70 4.12 -6.48 -10.73
N GLU A 71 2.82 -6.35 -10.45
CA GLU A 71 2.03 -5.15 -10.76
C GLU A 71 2.48 -3.94 -9.94
N LEU A 72 2.66 -4.09 -8.62
CA LEU A 72 3.13 -2.99 -7.79
C LEU A 72 4.60 -2.65 -8.10
N GLN A 73 5.40 -3.68 -8.41
CA GLN A 73 6.79 -3.50 -8.80
C GLN A 73 6.88 -2.66 -10.09
N SER A 74 6.13 -2.99 -11.14
CA SER A 74 6.14 -2.20 -12.38
C SER A 74 5.66 -0.78 -12.13
N PHE A 75 4.59 -0.60 -11.36
CA PHE A 75 4.07 0.72 -11.00
C PHE A 75 5.13 1.60 -10.31
N ILE A 76 5.90 1.05 -9.36
CA ILE A 76 6.97 1.77 -8.67
C ILE A 76 8.12 2.11 -9.63
N ARG A 77 8.53 1.16 -10.50
CA ARG A 77 9.57 1.40 -11.52
C ARG A 77 9.19 2.53 -12.48
N GLU A 78 7.91 2.71 -12.76
CA GLU A 78 7.36 3.80 -13.57
C GLU A 78 7.26 5.15 -12.84
N GLY A 79 7.84 5.27 -11.64
CA GLY A 79 7.78 6.50 -10.83
C GLY A 79 6.49 6.65 -10.02
N GLY A 80 5.71 5.57 -9.93
CA GLY A 80 4.61 5.43 -9.01
C GLY A 80 5.09 5.31 -7.56
N PHE A 81 4.28 5.79 -6.63
CA PHE A 81 4.48 5.57 -5.21
C PHE A 81 3.14 5.50 -4.48
N CYS A 82 3.13 4.81 -3.34
CA CYS A 82 1.98 4.71 -2.47
C CYS A 82 2.17 5.61 -1.25
N THR A 83 1.11 6.29 -0.83
CA THR A 83 1.09 7.05 0.43
C THR A 83 -0.02 6.52 1.31
N VAL A 84 0.26 6.23 2.58
CA VAL A 84 -0.76 5.81 3.56
C VAL A 84 -1.91 6.80 3.56
N LEU A 85 -3.14 6.30 3.41
CA LEU A 85 -4.35 7.12 3.37
C LEU A 85 -4.79 7.49 4.79
N ASP A 86 -4.93 6.47 5.65
CA ASP A 86 -5.40 6.58 7.04
C ASP A 86 -4.62 5.65 7.97
N GLN A 87 -4.93 5.71 9.27
CA GLN A 87 -4.39 4.76 10.25
C GLN A 87 -4.71 3.31 9.83
N PRO A 88 -3.76 2.37 10.01
CA PRO A 88 -4.03 0.96 9.74
C PRO A 88 -5.24 0.47 10.52
N ILE A 89 -6.05 -0.39 9.90
CA ILE A 89 -7.27 -0.94 10.49
C ILE A 89 -6.95 -2.30 11.10
N PRO A 90 -6.93 -2.47 12.43
CA PRO A 90 -6.78 -3.77 13.06
C PRO A 90 -7.84 -4.75 12.58
N LEU A 91 -7.47 -6.01 12.35
CA LEU A 91 -8.42 -6.99 11.80
C LEU A 91 -9.59 -7.28 12.74
N ASP A 92 -9.37 -7.20 14.05
CA ASP A 92 -10.39 -7.35 15.10
C ASP A 92 -11.43 -6.20 15.09
N ARG A 93 -11.15 -5.09 14.41
CA ARG A 93 -12.04 -3.94 14.25
C ARG A 93 -12.72 -3.88 12.87
N MET A 94 -12.42 -4.81 11.99
CA MET A 94 -12.99 -4.86 10.64
C MET A 94 -14.21 -5.78 10.58
N THR A 95 -15.19 -5.44 9.74
CA THR A 95 -16.32 -6.33 9.42
C THR A 95 -16.39 -6.54 7.92
N LEU A 96 -16.46 -7.79 7.48
CA LEU A 96 -16.64 -8.15 6.08
C LEU A 96 -18.12 -8.44 5.81
N LYS A 97 -18.67 -7.81 4.78
CA LYS A 97 -20.03 -8.07 4.30
C LYS A 97 -19.98 -8.28 2.80
N SER A 98 -20.46 -9.43 2.35
CA SER A 98 -20.65 -9.67 0.91
C SER A 98 -21.81 -8.81 0.42
N ILE A 99 -21.63 -8.18 -0.74
CA ILE A 99 -22.69 -7.47 -1.45
C ILE A 99 -23.13 -8.41 -2.58
N GLU A 100 -23.81 -9.50 -2.23
CA GLU A 100 -24.48 -10.31 -3.25
C GLU A 100 -25.64 -9.48 -3.82
N PRO A 101 -25.76 -9.35 -5.15
CA PRO A 101 -26.96 -8.78 -5.74
C PRO A 101 -28.14 -9.69 -5.42
N VAL A 102 -29.19 -9.11 -4.84
CA VAL A 102 -30.49 -9.77 -4.62
C VAL A 102 -31.15 -10.10 -5.95
#